data_AF-A0A1F7WSY1-F1
#
_entry.id   AF-A0A1F7WSY1-F1
#
_cell.length_a   1.000
_cell.length_b   1.000
_cell.length_c   1.000
_cell.angle_alpha   90.00
_cell.angle_beta   90.00
_cell.angle_gamma   90.00
#
_symmetry.space_group_name_H-M   'P 1'
#
loop_
_entity.id
_entity.type
_entity.pdbx_description
1 polymer ?
#
loop_
_entity_poly.entity_id
_entity_poly.type
_entity_poly.pdbx_seq_one_letter_code
_entity_poly.pdbx_strand_id
1 'polypeptide(L)'
;MYCPECKVNYKGEFKYCVTCNEELLAGKICSHCHTANSESSRICNLCGEFIETDVKKLYSTAQTSLDKTYKVCPSCSQTFANNKIYCETCGGNLELKNGIAAELSYGRKKSLLSGILSYLKVY
;
A
#
# COMPACT_ATOMS: atom_id res chain seq x y z
N MET A 1 -4.14 7.70 26.67
CA MET A 1 -5.48 8.22 26.28
C MET A 1 -5.32 9.41 25.33
N TYR A 2 -6.38 9.85 24.63
CA TYR A 2 -6.36 11.07 23.81
C TYR A 2 -7.55 11.99 24.15
N CYS A 3 -7.40 13.30 23.96
CA CYS A 3 -8.50 14.25 24.14
C CYS A 3 -9.24 14.46 22.80
N PRO A 4 -10.57 14.25 22.73
CA PRO A 4 -11.32 14.49 21.50
C PRO A 4 -11.35 15.97 21.11
N GLU A 5 -11.32 16.90 22.06
CA GLU A 5 -11.40 18.34 21.77
C GLU A 5 -10.03 18.96 21.48
N CYS A 6 -9.12 18.97 22.45
CA CYS A 6 -7.80 19.58 22.29
C CYS A 6 -6.85 18.83 21.33
N LYS A 7 -7.23 17.63 20.85
CA LYS A 7 -6.43 16.74 19.98
C LYS A 7 -5.06 16.32 20.54
N VAL A 8 -4.79 16.64 21.81
CA VAL A 8 -3.58 16.24 22.54
C VAL A 8 -3.65 14.79 23.02
N ASN A 9 -2.47 14.19 23.22
CA ASN A 9 -2.32 12.79 23.59
C ASN A 9 -1.63 12.65 24.94
N TYR A 10 -1.99 11.63 25.70
CA TYR A 10 -1.47 11.35 27.03
C TYR A 10 -0.87 9.93 27.10
N LYS A 11 0.34 9.84 27.61
CA LYS A 11 1.02 8.57 27.93
C LYS A 11 0.68 8.18 29.37
N GLY A 12 -0.16 7.15 29.53
CA GLY A 12 -0.70 6.69 30.82
C GLY A 12 -2.22 6.83 30.93
N GLU A 13 -2.75 6.43 32.08
CA GLU A 13 -4.18 6.38 32.39
C GLU A 13 -4.62 7.66 33.12
N PHE A 14 -4.87 8.70 32.33
CA PHE A 14 -5.54 9.91 32.79
C PHE A 14 -7.02 9.83 32.40
N LYS A 15 -7.93 10.21 33.30
CA LYS A 15 -9.38 10.22 33.02
C LYS A 15 -9.84 11.48 32.30
N TYR A 16 -9.28 12.64 32.63
CA TYR A 16 -9.70 13.95 32.09
C TYR A 16 -8.53 14.74 31.51
N CYS A 17 -8.82 15.55 30.50
CA CYS A 17 -7.87 16.43 29.83
C CYS A 17 -7.44 17.58 30.76
N VAL A 18 -6.13 17.76 30.98
CA VAL A 18 -5.63 18.83 31.87
C VAL A 18 -5.87 20.24 31.34
N THR A 19 -6.23 20.38 30.06
CA THR A 19 -6.42 21.69 29.40
C THR A 19 -7.89 22.11 29.31
N CYS A 20 -8.80 21.18 29.00
CA CYS A 20 -10.23 21.48 28.81
C CYS A 20 -11.18 20.69 29.72
N ASN A 21 -10.66 19.85 30.62
CA ASN A 21 -11.41 18.98 31.53
C ASN A 21 -12.33 17.93 30.85
N GLU A 22 -12.27 17.78 29.53
CA GLU A 22 -13.01 16.77 28.77
C GLU A 22 -12.56 15.34 29.12
N GLU A 23 -13.45 14.36 29.02
CA GLU A 23 -13.08 12.95 29.24
C GLU A 23 -12.11 12.47 28.16
N LEU A 24 -11.06 11.75 28.59
CA LEU A 24 -10.06 11.22 27.69
C LEU A 24 -10.51 9.85 27.17
N LEU A 25 -10.36 9.66 25.87
CA LEU A 25 -10.79 8.45 25.19
C LEU A 25 -9.62 7.48 25.01
N ALA A 26 -9.94 6.19 25.03
CA ALA A 26 -9.06 5.15 24.51
C ALA A 26 -9.01 5.27 22.98
N GLY A 27 -7.88 4.89 22.39
CA GLY A 27 -7.74 4.88 20.94
C GLY A 27 -6.41 4.28 20.49
N LYS A 28 -6.27 4.04 19.18
CA LYS A 28 -5.17 3.28 18.60
C LYS A 28 -3.77 3.73 19.05
N ILE A 29 -3.00 2.76 19.52
CA ILE A 29 -1.66 2.94 20.05
C ILE A 29 -0.65 3.03 18.90
N CYS A 30 0.21 4.05 18.90
CA CYS A 30 1.35 4.12 18.00
C CYS A 30 2.42 3.09 18.44
N SER A 31 2.85 2.19 17.56
CA SER A 31 3.87 1.18 17.87
C SER A 31 5.26 1.75 18.14
N HIS A 32 5.58 2.95 17.64
CA HIS A 32 6.85 3.61 17.89
C HIS A 32 6.92 4.27 19.28
N CYS A 33 5.96 5.15 19.63
CA CYS A 33 6.01 5.93 20.87
C CYS A 33 5.02 5.48 21.96
N HIS A 34 4.22 4.45 21.72
CA HIS A 34 3.23 3.87 22.64
C HIS A 34 2.13 4.83 23.13
N THR A 35 1.95 5.94 22.41
CA THR A 35 0.92 6.95 22.72
C THR A 35 -0.39 6.61 22.01
N ALA A 36 -1.52 6.82 22.70
CA ALA A 36 -2.86 6.63 22.16
C ALA A 36 -3.26 7.83 21.27
N ASN A 37 -3.82 7.55 20.09
CA ASN A 37 -4.28 8.53 19.11
C ASN A 37 -5.77 8.30 18.81
N SER A 38 -6.40 9.25 18.10
CA SER A 38 -7.76 9.04 17.57
C SER A 38 -7.78 7.83 16.63
N GLU A 39 -8.87 7.06 16.64
CA GLU A 39 -9.11 5.96 15.70
C GLU A 39 -8.92 6.39 14.24
N SER A 40 -9.23 7.66 13.93
CA SER A 40 -9.07 8.24 12.60
C SER A 40 -7.63 8.67 12.21
N SER A 41 -6.70 8.90 13.14
CA SER A 41 -5.53 9.79 12.95
C SER A 41 -4.57 9.49 11.78
N ARG A 42 -4.39 8.22 11.40
CA ARG A 42 -3.38 7.67 10.46
C ARG A 42 -1.90 7.89 10.84
N ILE A 43 -1.51 9.11 11.20
CA ILE A 43 -0.17 9.50 11.67
C ILE A 43 -0.26 9.75 13.18
N CYS A 44 0.80 9.47 13.94
CA CYS A 44 0.84 9.79 15.36
C CYS A 44 1.07 11.29 15.60
N ASN A 45 0.12 11.93 16.28
CA ASN A 45 0.19 13.36 16.62
C ASN A 45 1.41 13.73 17.49
N LEU A 46 2.02 12.77 18.21
CA LEU A 46 3.15 13.02 19.10
C LEU A 46 4.52 12.83 18.42
N CYS A 47 4.70 11.79 17.60
CA CYS A 47 6.02 11.43 17.06
C CYS A 47 6.12 11.45 15.52
N GLY A 48 5.02 11.74 14.80
CA GLY A 48 5.01 11.81 13.33
C GLY A 48 5.05 10.46 12.61
N GLU A 49 5.18 9.33 13.31
CA GLU A 49 5.22 8.00 12.71
C GLU A 49 3.82 7.55 12.23
N PHE A 50 3.77 6.75 11.15
CA PHE A 50 2.52 6.16 10.67
C PHE A 50 2.01 5.08 11.62
N ILE A 51 0.69 5.01 11.77
CA ILE A 51 0.04 4.02 12.62
C ILE A 51 -0.21 2.76 11.76
N GLU A 52 0.52 1.68 12.08
CA GLU A 52 0.75 0.48 11.25
C GLU A 52 -0.47 -0.13 10.56
N THR A 53 -1.65 -0.04 11.17
CA THR A 53 -2.91 -0.58 10.65
C THR A 53 -3.25 -0.02 9.26
N ASP A 54 -2.81 1.20 8.98
CA ASP A 54 -3.08 1.87 7.70
C ASP A 54 -1.96 1.56 6.67
N VAL A 55 -0.70 1.39 7.10
CA VAL A 55 0.43 1.02 6.23
C VAL A 55 0.25 -0.38 5.63
N LYS A 56 -0.12 -1.38 6.44
CA LYS A 56 -0.35 -2.76 5.97
C LYS A 56 -1.50 -2.84 4.96
N LYS A 57 -2.55 -2.02 5.11
CA LYS A 57 -3.65 -1.91 4.14
C LYS A 57 -3.21 -1.28 2.82
N LEU A 58 -2.43 -0.20 2.87
CA LEU A 58 -1.90 0.46 1.67
C LEU A 58 -0.96 -0.46 0.88
N TYR A 59 -0.08 -1.20 1.57
CA TYR A 59 0.77 -2.20 0.92
C TYR A 59 -0.03 -3.34 0.30
N SER A 60 -1.07 -3.87 0.97
CA SER A 60 -1.84 -5.00 0.44
C SER A 60 -2.64 -4.63 -0.82
N THR A 61 -3.27 -3.45 -0.88
CA THR A 61 -3.96 -2.98 -2.09
C THR A 61 -2.99 -2.61 -3.22
N ALA A 62 -1.84 -2.00 -2.91
CA ALA A 62 -0.81 -1.69 -3.90
C ALA A 62 -0.21 -2.98 -4.51
N GLN A 63 0.24 -3.93 -3.69
CA GLN A 63 0.80 -5.20 -4.18
C GLN A 63 -0.20 -5.95 -5.09
N THR A 64 -1.48 -5.94 -4.71
CA THR A 64 -2.56 -6.61 -5.45
C THR A 64 -2.85 -5.99 -6.84
N SER A 65 -2.48 -4.73 -7.08
CA SER A 65 -2.59 -4.11 -8.41
C SER A 65 -1.30 -4.24 -9.24
N LEU A 66 -0.14 -4.26 -8.59
CA LEU A 66 1.18 -4.34 -9.22
C LEU A 66 1.51 -5.72 -9.81
N ASP A 67 1.02 -6.80 -9.19
CA ASP A 67 1.28 -8.19 -9.60
C ASP A 67 0.21 -8.78 -10.54
N LYS A 68 -0.89 -8.08 -10.81
CA LYS A 68 -1.95 -8.60 -11.69
C LYS A 68 -1.60 -8.47 -13.17
N THR A 69 -1.72 -9.59 -13.88
CA THR A 69 -1.85 -9.60 -15.34
C THR A 69 -3.23 -9.07 -15.72
N TYR A 70 -3.27 -8.19 -16.71
CA TYR A 70 -4.49 -7.61 -17.25
C TYR A 70 -4.44 -7.62 -18.77
N LYS A 71 -5.56 -7.35 -19.42
CA LYS A 71 -5.65 -7.30 -20.88
C LYS A 71 -6.02 -5.91 -21.35
N VAL A 72 -5.51 -5.49 -22.50
CA VAL A 72 -5.78 -4.17 -23.08
C VAL A 72 -6.28 -4.34 -24.51
N CYS A 73 -7.32 -3.61 -24.89
CA CYS A 73 -7.73 -3.54 -26.29
C CYS A 73 -6.82 -2.57 -27.06
N PRO A 74 -6.11 -3.00 -28.12
CA PRO A 74 -5.26 -2.10 -28.91
C PRO A 74 -6.04 -1.03 -29.66
N SER A 75 -7.34 -1.25 -29.95
CA SER A 75 -8.18 -0.32 -30.72
C SER A 75 -8.87 0.76 -29.89
N CYS A 76 -9.11 0.53 -28.59
CA CYS A 76 -9.80 1.49 -27.71
C CYS A 76 -9.09 1.78 -26.38
N SER A 77 -7.91 1.19 -26.16
CA SER A 77 -7.08 1.34 -24.95
C SER A 77 -7.74 0.98 -23.61
N GLN A 78 -8.94 0.38 -23.62
CA GLN A 78 -9.62 -0.05 -22.40
C GLN A 78 -8.96 -1.29 -21.78
N THR A 79 -9.03 -1.35 -20.45
CA THR A 79 -8.45 -2.40 -19.59
C THR A 79 -9.51 -3.44 -19.22
N PHE A 80 -9.14 -4.72 -19.33
CA PHE A 80 -10.03 -5.87 -19.08
C PHE A 80 -9.34 -6.89 -18.15
N ALA A 81 -10.16 -7.67 -17.45
CA ALA A 81 -9.68 -8.82 -16.68
C ALA A 81 -9.06 -9.89 -17.60
N ASN A 82 -8.03 -10.59 -17.12
CA ASN A 82 -7.25 -11.54 -17.93
C ASN A 82 -8.09 -12.70 -18.52
N ASN A 83 -9.23 -13.05 -17.93
CA ASN A 83 -10.14 -14.07 -18.46
C ASN A 83 -10.96 -13.62 -19.69
N LYS A 84 -10.97 -12.33 -20.06
CA LYS A 84 -11.61 -11.85 -21.30
C LYS A 84 -10.74 -12.15 -22.52
N ILE A 85 -11.36 -12.40 -23.67
CA ILE A 85 -10.67 -12.69 -24.93
C ILE A 85 -10.84 -11.53 -25.93
N TYR A 86 -12.05 -10.97 -26.00
CA TYR A 86 -12.45 -9.92 -26.93
C TYR A 86 -12.89 -8.65 -26.20
N CYS A 87 -12.72 -7.49 -26.84
CA CYS A 87 -13.23 -6.21 -26.39
C CYS A 87 -14.76 -6.12 -26.57
N GLU A 88 -15.48 -5.82 -25.50
CA GLU A 88 -16.95 -5.69 -25.53
C GLU A 88 -17.43 -4.46 -26.32
N THR A 89 -16.58 -3.44 -26.49
CA THR A 89 -16.92 -2.20 -27.22
C THR A 89 -16.66 -2.30 -28.72
N CYS A 90 -15.61 -3.01 -29.16
CA CYS A 90 -15.16 -3.00 -30.56
C CYS A 90 -14.89 -4.38 -31.17
N GLY A 91 -15.16 -5.48 -30.45
CA GLY A 91 -14.96 -6.86 -30.92
C GLY A 91 -13.51 -7.31 -31.10
N GLY A 92 -12.53 -6.41 -31.02
CA GLY A 92 -11.12 -6.69 -31.24
C GLY A 92 -10.51 -7.65 -30.20
N ASN A 93 -9.49 -8.41 -30.61
CA ASN A 93 -8.70 -9.24 -29.71
C ASN A 93 -7.98 -8.39 -28.65
N LEU A 94 -7.90 -8.90 -27.42
CA LEU A 94 -7.23 -8.22 -26.32
C LEU A 94 -5.78 -8.70 -26.13
N GLU A 95 -4.85 -7.77 -25.96
CA GLU A 95 -3.45 -8.07 -25.67
C GLU A 95 -3.20 -8.26 -24.17
N LEU A 96 -2.44 -9.30 -23.79
CA LEU A 96 -1.97 -9.47 -22.42
C LEU A 96 -0.91 -8.42 -22.09
N LYS A 97 -1.07 -7.71 -20.97
CA LYS A 97 -0.07 -6.85 -20.35
C LYS A 97 0.23 -7.34 -18.93
N ASN A 98 1.49 -7.29 -18.56
CA ASN A 98 1.95 -7.66 -17.24
C ASN A 98 1.86 -6.44 -16.32
N GLY A 99 1.50 -6.66 -15.04
CA GLY A 99 1.68 -5.63 -14.01
C GLY A 99 3.16 -5.30 -13.84
N ILE A 100 3.47 -4.05 -13.45
CA ILE A 100 4.87 -3.56 -13.44
C ILE A 100 5.80 -4.35 -12.51
N ALA A 101 5.27 -5.01 -11.47
CA ALA A 101 6.08 -5.91 -10.62
C ALA A 101 6.48 -7.19 -11.36
N ALA A 102 5.60 -7.75 -12.20
CA ALA A 102 5.94 -8.88 -13.06
C ALA A 102 7.01 -8.50 -14.10
N GLU A 103 6.92 -7.32 -14.72
CA GLU A 103 7.95 -6.83 -15.66
C GLU A 103 9.30 -6.58 -14.97
N LEU A 104 9.31 -5.94 -13.79
CA LEU A 104 10.52 -5.77 -12.97
C LEU A 104 11.15 -7.12 -12.58
N SER A 105 10.32 -8.11 -12.22
CA SER A 105 10.80 -9.46 -11.88
C SER A 105 11.44 -10.16 -13.08
N TYR A 106 10.85 -10.02 -14.27
CA TYR A 106 11.37 -10.59 -15.52
C TYR A 106 12.66 -9.88 -15.96
N GLY A 107 12.72 -8.56 -15.86
CA GLY A 107 13.92 -7.76 -16.12
C GLY A 107 15.10 -8.18 -15.23
N ARG A 108 14.88 -8.37 -13.93
CA ARG A 108 15.91 -8.88 -13.00
C ARG A 108 16.38 -10.29 -13.39
N LYS A 109 15.47 -11.22 -13.68
CA LYS A 109 15.81 -12.58 -14.12
C LYS A 109 16.62 -12.58 -15.44
N LYS A 110 16.22 -11.76 -16.41
CA LYS A 110 16.93 -11.60 -17.69
C LYS A 110 18.34 -11.01 -17.50
N SER A 111 18.49 -10.03 -16.60
CA SER A 111 19.80 -9.45 -16.25
C SER A 111 20.74 -10.49 -15.61
N LEU A 112 20.25 -11.27 -14.64
CA LEU A 112 21.01 -12.34 -14.01
C LEU A 112 21.44 -13.43 -15.01
N LEU A 113 20.53 -13.87 -15.89
CA LEU A 113 20.84 -14.82 -16.97
C LEU A 113 21.89 -14.24 -17.93
N SER A 114 21.80 -12.96 -18.28
CA SER A 114 22.79 -12.27 -19.11
C SER A 114 24.18 -12.23 -18.45
N GLY A 115 24.24 -11.99 -17.13
CA GLY A 115 25.50 -12.02 -16.37
C GLY A 115 26.13 -13.42 -16.35
N ILE A 116 25.33 -14.46 -16.07
CA ILE A 116 25.79 -15.85 -16.05
C ILE A 116 26.27 -16.30 -17.44
N LEU A 117 25.52 -15.99 -18.51
CA LEU A 117 25.92 -16.28 -19.90
C LEU A 117 27.17 -15.49 -20.35
N SER A 118 27.44 -14.33 -19.76
CA SER A 118 28.67 -13.58 -20.00
C SER A 118 29.86 -14.23 -19.30
N TYR A 119 29.69 -14.66 -18.05
CA TYR A 119 30.72 -15.38 -17.29
C TYR A 119 31.10 -16.71 -17.96
N LEU A 120 30.11 -17.47 -18.46
CA LEU A 120 30.30 -18.74 -19.18
C LEU A 120 30.88 -18.60 -20.60
N LYS A 121 31.10 -17.37 -21.10
CA LYS A 121 31.74 -17.10 -22.40
C LYS A 121 33.20 -16.63 -22.27
N VAL A 122 33.69 -16.48 -21.04
CA VAL A 122 35.06 -16.00 -20.73
C VAL A 122 35.98 -17.16 -20.32
N TYR A 123 35.46 -18.38 -20.28
CA TYR A 123 36.17 -19.66 -20.09
C TYR A 123 35.93 -20.58 -21.29
#